data_AF-Q6ZXR3-F1
#
_entry.id   AF-Q6ZXR3-F1
#
_cell.length_a   1.000
_cell.length_b   1.000
_cell.length_c   1.000
_cell.angle_alpha   90.00
_cell.angle_beta   90.00
_cell.angle_gamma   90.00
#
_symmetry.space_group_name_H-M   'P 1'
#
loop_
_entity.id
_entity.type
_entity.pdbx_description
1 polymer ?
#
loop_
_entity_poly.entity_id
_entity_poly.type
_entity_poly.pdbx_seq_one_letter_code
_entity_poly.pdbx_strand_id
1 'polypeptide(L)'
;VAPVQEFPTERWDAIIAINLSSVFHTTRLALPGMLARGWGRIVNIASTHGLVASAGKSAYVAAKHGVLGLTKSVALETARTPVTCNAICPGWVLTPLVQKQIDARTAEGVSPEQAE
;
A
#
# COMPACT_ATOMS: atom_id res chain seq x y z
N VAL A 1 8.50 -6.95 -11.46
CA VAL A 1 9.53 -5.93 -11.20
C VAL A 1 10.16 -5.61 -12.54
N ALA A 2 10.16 -4.36 -12.98
CA ALA A 2 10.73 -3.94 -14.26
C ALA A 2 11.10 -2.43 -14.21
N PRO A 3 12.16 -1.98 -14.91
CA PRO A 3 12.44 -0.56 -15.11
C PRO A 3 11.23 0.19 -15.69
N VAL A 4 11.11 1.50 -15.44
CA VAL A 4 9.94 2.29 -15.84
C VAL A 4 9.70 2.23 -17.35
N GLN A 5 10.75 2.33 -18.16
CA GLN A 5 10.66 2.33 -19.62
C GLN A 5 10.22 0.99 -20.23
N GLU A 6 10.25 -0.09 -19.44
CA GLU A 6 9.85 -1.44 -19.85
C GLU A 6 8.63 -1.94 -19.07
N PHE A 7 8.07 -1.13 -18.16
CA PHE A 7 6.99 -1.56 -17.30
C PHE A 7 5.67 -1.60 -18.09
N PRO A 8 4.98 -2.76 -18.17
CA PRO A 8 3.75 -2.86 -18.95
C PRO A 8 2.65 -1.93 -18.42
N THR A 9 2.02 -1.18 -19.31
CA THR A 9 0.99 -0.19 -18.98
C THR A 9 -0.23 -0.82 -18.31
N GLU A 10 -0.65 -2.00 -18.77
CA GLU A 10 -1.81 -2.69 -18.22
C GLU A 10 -1.53 -3.19 -16.80
N ARG A 11 -0.27 -3.56 -16.52
CA ARG A 11 0.18 -3.92 -15.17
C ARG A 11 0.22 -2.70 -14.26
N TRP A 12 0.64 -1.54 -14.77
CA TRP A 12 0.60 -0.28 -14.04
C TRP A 12 -0.84 0.00 -13.60
N ASP A 13 -1.79 0.02 -14.54
CA ASP A 13 -3.19 0.33 -14.27
C ASP A 13 -3.81 -0.64 -13.27
N ALA A 14 -3.56 -1.94 -13.45
CA ALA A 14 -4.04 -2.96 -12.51
C ALA A 14 -3.48 -2.75 -11.09
N ILE A 15 -2.19 -2.41 -10.96
CA ILE A 15 -1.57 -2.15 -9.66
C ILE A 15 -2.15 -0.89 -9.01
N ILE A 16 -2.31 0.21 -9.76
CA ILE A 16 -2.90 1.45 -9.25
C ILE A 16 -4.35 1.21 -8.82
N ALA A 17 -5.16 0.54 -9.65
CA ALA A 17 -6.55 0.25 -9.37
C ALA A 17 -6.70 -0.54 -8.06
N ILE A 18 -5.92 -1.60 -7.90
CA ILE A 18 -5.99 -2.49 -6.74
C ILE A 18 -5.40 -1.84 -5.48
N ASN A 19 -4.26 -1.14 -5.57
CA ASN A 19 -3.52 -0.69 -4.39
C ASN A 19 -3.85 0.74 -3.94
N LEU A 20 -4.36 1.59 -4.83
CA LEU A 20 -4.67 2.99 -4.54
C LEU A 20 -6.15 3.29 -4.73
N SER A 21 -6.70 3.04 -5.93
CA SER A 21 -8.08 3.42 -6.23
C SER A 21 -9.09 2.68 -5.34
N SER A 22 -8.84 1.41 -5.03
CA SER A 22 -9.68 0.63 -4.10
C SER A 22 -9.78 1.28 -2.70
N VAL A 23 -8.67 1.83 -2.20
CA VAL A 23 -8.60 2.51 -0.88
C VAL A 23 -9.44 3.79 -0.91
N PHE A 24 -9.32 4.56 -1.99
CA PHE A 24 -10.15 5.75 -2.21
C PHE A 24 -11.63 5.39 -2.25
N HIS A 25 -12.04 4.44 -3.10
CA HIS A 25 -13.45 4.08 -3.24
C HIS A 25 -14.05 3.55 -1.94
N THR A 26 -13.30 2.70 -1.22
CA THR A 26 -13.73 2.16 0.08
C THR A 26 -13.91 3.28 1.09
N THR A 27 -12.94 4.19 1.20
CA THR A 27 -13.01 5.33 2.13
C THR A 27 -14.16 6.26 1.78
N ARG A 28 -14.32 6.62 0.50
CA ARG A 28 -15.40 7.48 0.00
C ARG A 28 -16.78 6.95 0.37
N LEU A 29 -16.98 5.63 0.29
CA LEU A 29 -18.27 5.01 0.61
C LEU A 29 -18.48 4.82 2.11
N ALA A 30 -17.43 4.53 2.89
CA ALA A 30 -17.55 4.28 4.32
C ALA A 30 -17.65 5.58 5.15
N LEU A 31 -16.94 6.63 4.75
CA LEU A 31 -16.77 7.85 5.53
C LEU A 31 -18.10 8.56 5.87
N PRO A 32 -19.06 8.77 4.95
CA PRO A 32 -20.32 9.43 5.28
C PRO A 32 -21.08 8.75 6.42
N GLY A 33 -21.09 7.40 6.43
CA GLY A 33 -21.72 6.63 7.51
C GLY A 33 -21.00 6.78 8.86
N MET A 34 -19.67 6.88 8.86
CA MET A 34 -18.90 7.15 10.09
C MET A 34 -19.19 8.54 10.64
N LEU A 35 -19.25 9.55 9.76
CA LEU A 35 -19.57 10.92 10.13
C LEU A 35 -20.98 11.04 10.70
N ALA A 36 -21.98 10.42 10.06
CA ALA A 36 -23.37 10.44 10.52
C ALA A 36 -23.54 9.80 11.91
N ARG A 37 -22.77 8.75 12.22
CA ARG A 37 -22.77 8.11 13.54
C ARG A 37 -21.90 8.82 14.59
N GLY A 38 -21.14 9.84 14.19
CA GLY A 38 -20.23 10.55 15.08
C GLY A 38 -19.04 9.72 15.56
N TRP A 39 -18.66 8.64 14.87
CA TRP A 39 -17.50 7.82 15.22
C TRP A 39 -17.02 6.95 14.05
N GLY A 40 -15.70 6.81 13.89
CA GLY A 40 -15.10 5.90 12.91
C GLY A 40 -13.58 5.83 12.98
N ARG A 41 -13.03 4.71 12.51
CA ARG A 41 -11.57 4.49 12.38
C ARG A 41 -11.30 3.92 11.00
N ILE A 42 -10.53 4.66 10.20
CA ILE A 42 -10.00 4.18 8.92
C ILE A 42 -8.53 3.85 9.14
N VAL A 43 -8.15 2.61 8.83
CA VAL A 43 -6.77 2.15 8.90
C VAL A 43 -6.38 1.60 7.54
N ASN A 44 -5.64 2.40 6.77
CA ASN A 44 -5.17 2.02 5.45
C ASN A 44 -3.89 1.19 5.56
N ILE A 45 -3.79 0.14 4.75
CA ILE A 45 -2.58 -0.69 4.68
C ILE A 45 -1.70 -0.14 3.54
N ALA A 46 -0.68 0.63 3.92
CA ALA A 46 0.35 1.13 3.02
C ALA A 46 1.49 0.10 2.92
N SER A 47 2.74 0.55 3.07
CA SER A 47 3.98 -0.25 3.04
C SER A 47 5.14 0.67 3.45
N THR A 48 6.29 0.12 3.87
CA THR A 48 7.55 0.89 3.88
C THR A 48 7.85 1.52 2.51
N HIS A 49 7.39 0.89 1.41
CA HIS A 49 7.43 1.48 0.06
C HIS A 49 6.49 2.67 -0.15
N GLY A 50 5.69 3.05 0.85
CA GLY A 50 5.00 4.34 0.90
C GLY A 50 5.87 5.47 1.46
N LEU A 51 7.03 5.14 2.03
CA LEU A 51 7.98 6.10 2.63
C LEU A 51 9.30 6.17 1.86
N VAL A 52 9.73 5.05 1.27
CA VAL A 52 10.97 4.94 0.49
C VAL A 52 10.72 4.20 -0.83
N ALA A 53 11.63 4.32 -1.80
CA ALA A 53 11.49 3.70 -3.11
C ALA A 53 12.44 2.49 -3.29
N SER A 54 12.09 1.61 -4.22
CA SER A 54 13.01 0.58 -4.74
C SER A 54 12.90 0.53 -6.26
N ALA A 55 14.04 0.40 -6.93
CA ALA A 55 14.11 0.26 -8.38
C ALA A 55 13.25 -0.92 -8.87
N GLY A 56 12.62 -0.75 -10.03
CA GLY A 56 11.81 -1.80 -10.66
C GLY A 56 10.39 -1.98 -10.10
N LYS A 57 9.98 -1.17 -9.11
CA LYS A 57 8.67 -1.26 -8.43
C LYS A 57 7.82 0.01 -8.58
N SER A 58 7.97 0.74 -9.69
CA SER A 58 7.38 2.07 -9.92
C SER A 58 5.88 2.13 -9.60
N ALA A 59 5.07 1.25 -10.18
CA ALA A 59 3.62 1.22 -9.95
C ALA A 59 3.24 1.00 -8.48
N TYR A 60 3.93 0.08 -7.81
CA TYR A 60 3.66 -0.26 -6.41
C TYR A 60 4.08 0.87 -5.46
N VAL A 61 5.29 1.41 -5.64
CA VAL A 61 5.81 2.53 -4.86
C VAL A 61 4.92 3.76 -5.02
N ALA A 62 4.53 4.08 -6.26
CA ALA A 62 3.63 5.19 -6.57
C ALA A 62 2.27 5.01 -5.88
N ALA A 63 1.66 3.82 -5.99
CA ALA A 63 0.41 3.52 -5.32
C ALA A 63 0.51 3.69 -3.79
N LYS A 64 1.57 3.16 -3.16
CA LYS A 64 1.73 3.19 -1.70
C LYS A 64 2.05 4.58 -1.15
N HIS A 65 2.78 5.41 -1.89
CA HIS A 65 2.90 6.84 -1.57
C HIS A 65 1.56 7.56 -1.72
N GLY A 66 0.79 7.23 -2.77
CA GLY A 66 -0.57 7.74 -2.97
C GLY A 66 -1.51 7.42 -1.82
N VAL A 67 -1.42 6.21 -1.24
CA VAL A 67 -2.19 5.82 -0.05
C VAL A 67 -1.86 6.71 1.15
N LEU A 68 -0.59 7.07 1.36
CA LEU A 68 -0.21 8.00 2.43
C LEU A 68 -0.73 9.41 2.16
N GLY A 69 -0.66 9.89 0.91
CA GLY A 69 -1.24 11.18 0.52
C GLY A 69 -2.75 11.23 0.80
N LEU A 70 -3.48 10.22 0.35
CA LEU A 70 -4.92 10.09 0.60
C LEU A 70 -5.24 10.04 2.10
N THR A 71 -4.49 9.24 2.86
CA THR A 71 -4.68 9.10 4.32
C THR A 71 -4.55 10.45 5.02
N LYS A 72 -3.52 11.23 4.66
CA LYS A 72 -3.30 12.58 5.22
C LYS A 72 -4.44 13.54 4.86
N SER A 73 -4.93 13.50 3.61
CA SER A 73 -6.07 14.33 3.19
C SER A 73 -7.30 14.04 4.04
N VAL A 74 -7.70 12.76 4.12
CA VAL A 74 -8.89 12.35 4.88
C VAL A 74 -8.74 12.69 6.37
N ALA A 75 -7.55 12.47 6.95
CA ALA A 75 -7.30 12.82 8.34
C ALA A 75 -7.48 14.33 8.62
N LEU A 76 -7.04 15.19 7.69
CA LEU A 76 -7.23 16.64 7.81
C LEU A 76 -8.70 17.04 7.64
N GLU A 77 -9.39 16.44 6.67
CA GLU A 77 -10.82 16.67 6.42
C GLU A 77 -11.69 16.28 7.63
N THR A 78 -11.32 15.23 8.36
CA THR A 78 -12.07 14.73 9.53
C THR A 78 -11.53 15.22 10.87
N ALA A 79 -10.51 16.08 10.91
CA ALA A 79 -9.77 16.45 12.13
C ALA A 79 -10.63 17.03 13.26
N ARG A 80 -11.76 17.67 12.94
CA ARG A 80 -12.70 18.25 13.92
C ARG A 80 -13.87 17.32 14.27
N THR A 81 -13.78 16.06 13.86
CA THR A 81 -14.80 15.04 14.10
C THR A 81 -14.20 13.89 14.90
N PRO A 82 -15.01 13.00 15.50
CA PRO A 82 -14.48 11.81 16.16
C PRO A 82 -14.01 10.71 15.20
N VAL A 83 -13.94 10.95 13.89
CA VAL A 83 -13.42 10.01 12.88
C VAL A 83 -11.93 10.25 12.66
N THR A 84 -11.13 9.19 12.75
CA THR A 84 -9.69 9.26 12.45
C THR A 84 -9.33 8.40 11.23
N CYS A 85 -8.30 8.83 10.51
CA CYS A 85 -7.74 8.11 9.37
C CYS A 85 -6.23 7.99 9.56
N ASN A 86 -5.72 6.76 9.58
CA ASN A 86 -4.30 6.46 9.75
C ASN A 86 -3.86 5.42 8.73
N ALA A 87 -2.54 5.31 8.51
CA ALA A 87 -1.95 4.27 7.68
C ALA A 87 -0.90 3.50 8.46
N ILE A 88 -0.86 2.18 8.25
CA ILE A 88 0.21 1.32 8.72
C ILE A 88 1.13 1.04 7.53
N CYS A 89 2.44 1.10 7.76
CA CYS A 89 3.47 0.86 6.74
C CYS A 89 4.27 -0.41 7.07
N PRO A 90 3.75 -1.62 6.79
CA PRO A 90 4.50 -2.84 7.03
C PRO A 90 5.79 -2.88 6.21
N GLY A 91 6.85 -3.37 6.83
CA GLY A 91 8.09 -3.76 6.16
C GLY A 91 7.97 -5.15 5.56
N TRP A 92 9.08 -5.90 5.53
CA TRP A 92 9.00 -7.32 5.25
C TRP A 92 8.17 -8.01 6.32
N VAL A 93 7.12 -8.70 5.88
CA VAL A 93 6.27 -9.51 6.75
C VAL A 93 6.38 -10.93 6.26
N LEU A 94 6.85 -11.82 7.13
CA LEU A 94 6.87 -13.24 6.82
C LEU A 94 5.43 -13.71 6.61
N THR A 95 5.11 -13.99 5.36
CA THR A 95 3.84 -14.55 4.93
C THR A 95 4.11 -15.81 4.13
N PRO A 96 3.12 -16.71 3.95
CA PRO A 96 3.32 -17.89 3.10
C PRO A 96 3.77 -17.54 1.66
N LEU A 97 3.39 -16.37 1.14
CA LEU A 97 3.86 -15.87 -0.16
C LEU A 97 5.35 -15.53 -0.11
N VAL A 98 5.75 -14.80 0.93
CA VAL A 98 7.14 -14.37 1.15
C VAL A 98 8.05 -15.56 1.41
N GLN A 99 7.61 -16.54 2.20
CA GLN A 99 8.35 -17.78 2.42
C GLN A 99 8.64 -18.50 1.09
N LYS A 100 7.63 -18.61 0.21
CA LYS A 100 7.84 -19.18 -1.13
C LYS A 100 8.86 -18.41 -1.97
N GLN A 101 8.94 -17.09 -1.81
CA GLN A 101 9.92 -16.26 -2.50
C GLN A 101 11.33 -16.47 -1.93
N ILE A 102 11.46 -16.57 -0.61
CA ILE A 102 12.70 -16.90 0.09
C ILE A 102 13.18 -18.28 -0.36
N ASP A 103 12.30 -19.28 -0.36
CA ASP A 103 12.62 -20.66 -0.76
C ASP A 103 13.10 -20.71 -2.22
N ALA A 104 12.43 -19.99 -3.13
CA ALA A 104 12.81 -19.91 -4.54
C ALA A 104 14.20 -19.26 -4.72
N ARG A 105 14.47 -18.16 -4.03
CA ARG A 105 15.78 -17.48 -4.07
C ARG A 105 16.89 -18.31 -3.45
N THR A 106 16.59 -19.02 -2.38
CA THR A 106 17.54 -19.94 -1.72
C THR A 106 17.88 -21.11 -2.64
N ALA A 107 16.90 -21.63 -3.39
CA ALA A 107 17.14 -22.65 -4.43
C ALA A 107 18.00 -22.13 -5.60
N GLU A 108 17.99 -20.82 -5.87
CA GLU A 108 18.88 -20.16 -6.83
C GLU A 108 20.27 -19.84 -6.26
N GLY A 109 20.56 -20.22 -5.01
CA GLY A 109 21.88 -20.09 -4.38
C GLY A 109 22.10 -18.80 -3.58
N VAL A 110 21.06 -17.98 -3.39
CA VAL A 110 21.12 -16.82 -2.50
C VAL A 110 21.13 -17.29 -1.04
N SER A 111 21.96 -16.70 -0.18
CA SER A 111 21.98 -17.11 1.23
C SER A 111 20.64 -16.75 1.90
N PRO A 112 20.20 -17.50 2.94
CA PRO A 112 18.92 -17.23 3.61
C PRO A 112 18.81 -15.79 4.14
N GLU A 113 19.90 -15.25 4.70
CA GLU A 113 19.99 -13.85 5.15
C GLU A 113 19.84 -12.82 4.03
N GLN A 114 20.19 -13.19 2.78
CA GLN A 114 20.04 -12.34 1.60
C GLN A 114 18.73 -12.59 0.85
N ALA A 115 18.05 -13.70 1.16
CA ALA A 115 16.79 -14.08 0.55
C ALA A 115 15.59 -13.37 1.22
N GLU A 116 15.73 -13.04 2.51
CA GLU A 116 14.87 -12.13 3.30
C GLU A 116 14.99 -10.65 2.87
#